data_AF-A0ABD3V2S9-F1
#
_entry.id   AF-A0ABD3V2S9-F1
#
_cell.length_a   1.000
_cell.length_b   1.000
_cell.length_c   1.000
_cell.angle_alpha   90.00
_cell.angle_beta   90.00
_cell.angle_gamma   90.00
#
_symmetry.space_group_name_H-M   'P 1'
#
loop_
_entity.id
_entity.type
_entity.pdbx_description
1 polymer ?
#
loop_
_entity_poly.entity_id
_entity_poly.type
_entity_poly.pdbx_seq_one_letter_code
_entity_poly.pdbx_strand_id
1 'polypeptide(L)'
;MTAEQIAGEYGYTDVQKVLSEHNTNFEVVDEEIDTFQPWHIDIERKGFGLIPITLAAYKNTFHPKMIDPRKSIVSVLRDIFNDLNTSPTRWIEVRDKISDSIYVVCAKSAETVKECSYREGFYKQIIYAYTEEATYLYTYMNTALRRQRECDYKPSAIDLAMGPYVVMYQMLLLFWDDLSRDNTKTYRQMKLNENDLEKYQVGVQFIWLAFVSSSVNPEKAKSFPTYTGATGENTTTFIIDNTAKSSYQPRDIEHYARYPENERVYPAGAKFEVTKRSRKGASISVELKLLSS
;
A
#
# COMPACT_ATOMS: atom_id res chain seq x y z
N MET A 1 4.05 -26.37 2.40
CA MET A 1 5.47 -26.33 1.96
C MET A 1 5.98 -24.91 2.14
N THR A 2 7.29 -24.66 2.22
CA THR A 2 7.91 -23.33 2.21
C THR A 2 8.31 -22.94 0.78
N ALA A 3 8.64 -21.67 0.51
CA ALA A 3 9.16 -21.26 -0.80
C ALA A 3 10.47 -22.01 -1.15
N GLU A 4 11.31 -22.30 -0.15
CA GLU A 4 12.49 -23.15 -0.28
C GLU A 4 12.12 -24.59 -0.67
N GLN A 5 11.12 -25.18 0.00
CA GLN A 5 10.66 -26.54 -0.30
C GLN A 5 10.06 -26.64 -1.70
N ILE A 6 9.32 -25.62 -2.16
CA ILE A 6 8.82 -25.55 -3.54
C ILE A 6 9.99 -25.38 -4.52
N ALA A 7 10.95 -24.49 -4.24
CA ALA A 7 12.12 -24.34 -5.10
C ALA A 7 12.91 -25.65 -5.24
N GLY A 8 13.04 -26.41 -4.15
CA GLY A 8 13.64 -27.75 -4.16
C GLY A 8 12.82 -28.77 -4.93
N GLU A 9 11.50 -28.82 -4.75
CA GLU A 9 10.60 -29.77 -5.43
C GLU A 9 10.60 -29.58 -6.96
N TYR A 10 10.71 -28.33 -7.42
CA TYR A 10 10.72 -27.99 -8.84
C TYR A 10 12.12 -27.85 -9.47
N GLY A 11 13.18 -28.20 -8.73
CA GLY A 11 14.55 -28.24 -9.26
C GLY A 11 15.20 -26.87 -9.49
N TYR A 12 14.71 -25.81 -8.85
CA TYR A 12 15.28 -24.47 -8.91
C TYR A 12 16.42 -24.31 -7.90
N THR A 13 17.52 -25.02 -8.10
CA THR A 13 18.63 -25.15 -7.14
C THR A 13 19.24 -23.81 -6.72
N ASP A 14 19.36 -22.84 -7.64
CA ASP A 14 19.90 -21.52 -7.33
C ASP A 14 18.93 -20.69 -6.47
N VAL A 15 17.62 -20.81 -6.71
CA VAL A 15 16.57 -20.14 -5.94
C VAL A 15 16.46 -20.78 -4.56
N GLN A 16 16.49 -22.12 -4.48
CA GLN A 16 16.52 -22.85 -3.23
C GLN A 16 17.72 -22.44 -2.38
N LYS A 17 18.91 -22.33 -2.99
CA LYS A 17 20.12 -21.89 -2.31
C LYS A 17 19.95 -20.49 -1.70
N VAL A 18 19.48 -19.52 -2.50
CA VAL A 18 19.19 -18.16 -2.01
C VAL A 18 18.17 -18.19 -0.85
N LEU A 19 17.09 -18.96 -0.97
CA LEU A 19 16.06 -19.05 0.07
C LEU A 19 16.56 -19.74 1.35
N SER A 20 17.42 -20.77 1.22
CA SER A 20 18.04 -21.49 2.35
C SER A 20 19.10 -20.68 3.09
N GLU A 21 19.83 -19.81 2.37
CA GLU A 21 20.81 -18.88 2.93
C GLU A 21 20.14 -17.71 3.68
N HIS A 22 18.87 -17.41 3.34
CA HIS A 22 18.06 -16.34 3.92
C HIS A 22 16.96 -16.86 4.85
N ASN A 23 17.26 -17.95 5.58
CA ASN A 23 16.38 -18.60 6.55
C ASN A 23 15.58 -17.55 7.34
N THR A 24 14.26 -17.57 7.18
CA THR A 24 13.32 -16.45 7.40
C THR A 24 13.33 -15.91 8.83
N ASN A 25 14.31 -15.06 9.13
CA ASN A 25 14.03 -13.68 9.53
C ASN A 25 14.57 -12.86 8.36
N PHE A 26 13.74 -12.62 7.35
CA PHE A 26 14.02 -11.49 6.45
C PHE A 26 13.94 -10.27 7.35
N GLU A 27 15.08 -9.85 7.90
CA GLU A 27 15.25 -8.49 8.37
C GLU A 27 14.80 -7.65 7.19
N VAL A 28 13.63 -7.01 7.35
CA VAL A 28 13.26 -5.89 6.52
C VAL A 28 14.48 -4.99 6.61
N VAL A 29 15.30 -4.98 5.56
CA VAL A 29 16.45 -4.07 5.53
C VAL A 29 15.81 -2.71 5.69
N ASP A 30 16.05 -2.13 6.86
CA ASP A 30 15.46 -0.89 7.35
C ASP A 30 16.15 0.25 6.60
N GLU A 31 16.05 0.21 5.27
CA GLU A 31 16.41 1.32 4.42
C GLU A 31 15.53 2.48 4.89
N GLU A 32 16.15 3.59 5.29
CA GLU A 32 15.48 4.85 5.62
C GLU A 32 14.81 5.39 4.35
N ILE A 33 13.73 4.75 3.91
CA ILE A 33 13.04 5.08 2.68
C ILE A 33 12.10 6.24 2.98
N ASP A 34 12.36 7.36 2.32
CA ASP A 34 11.61 8.59 2.52
C ASP A 34 10.12 8.37 2.27
N THR A 35 9.32 8.70 3.28
CA THR A 35 7.85 8.70 3.15
C THR A 35 7.38 9.94 2.40
N PHE A 36 8.11 11.05 2.51
CA PHE A 36 7.80 12.32 1.87
C PHE A 36 8.31 12.33 0.43
N GLN A 37 7.46 12.71 -0.52
CA GLN A 37 7.88 12.94 -1.89
C GLN A 37 7.32 14.28 -2.36
N PRO A 38 8.15 15.25 -2.77
CA PRO A 38 7.67 16.55 -3.21
C PRO A 38 6.73 16.37 -4.41
N TRP A 39 5.58 17.05 -4.36
CA TRP A 39 4.63 16.97 -5.47
C TRP A 39 4.94 18.05 -6.51
N HIS A 40 5.44 17.61 -7.66
CA HIS A 40 5.56 18.42 -8.86
C HIS A 40 4.94 17.69 -10.04
N ILE A 41 4.22 18.41 -10.90
CA ILE A 41 3.51 17.84 -12.06
C ILE A 41 4.45 17.08 -13.01
N ASP A 42 5.72 17.49 -13.07
CA ASP A 42 6.75 16.85 -13.90
C ASP A 42 7.25 15.51 -13.34
N ILE A 43 7.08 15.26 -12.04
CA ILE A 43 7.47 14.00 -11.39
C ILE A 43 6.47 12.88 -11.72
N GLU A 44 5.19 13.21 -11.98
CA GLU A 44 4.17 12.21 -12.36
C GLU A 44 4.46 11.56 -13.72
N ARG A 45 5.25 12.21 -14.58
CA ARG A 45 5.55 11.73 -15.93
C ARG A 45 6.78 10.81 -16.02
N LYS A 46 7.61 10.71 -14.97
CA LYS A 46 8.97 10.17 -15.07
C LYS A 46 9.23 8.81 -14.42
N GLY A 47 8.28 8.19 -13.72
CA GLY A 47 8.52 6.94 -12.99
C GLY A 47 7.70 5.75 -13.49
N PHE A 48 8.36 4.65 -13.84
CA PHE A 48 7.71 3.34 -13.85
C PHE A 48 7.37 2.98 -12.40
N GLY A 49 6.13 3.24 -12.00
CA GLY A 49 5.64 2.87 -10.67
C GLY A 49 5.38 1.36 -10.55
N LEU A 50 5.33 0.87 -9.32
CA LEU A 50 5.08 -0.55 -9.02
C LEU A 50 3.78 -1.06 -9.65
N ILE A 51 2.72 -0.24 -9.64
CA ILE A 51 1.43 -0.58 -10.27
C ILE A 51 1.59 -0.75 -11.79
N PRO A 52 2.08 0.24 -12.57
CA PRO A 52 2.36 0.06 -13.99
C PRO A 52 3.25 -1.15 -14.32
N ILE A 53 4.32 -1.38 -13.55
CA ILE A 53 5.22 -2.53 -13.74
C ILE A 53 4.46 -3.84 -13.53
N THR A 54 3.66 -3.92 -12.47
CA THR A 54 2.85 -5.11 -12.17
C THR A 54 1.86 -5.39 -13.29
N LEU A 55 1.13 -4.37 -13.76
CA LEU A 55 0.15 -4.55 -14.84
C LEU A 55 0.81 -5.02 -16.14
N ALA A 56 2.04 -4.60 -16.41
CA ALA A 56 2.82 -5.06 -17.55
C ALA A 56 3.28 -6.52 -17.38
N ALA A 57 3.86 -6.86 -16.21
CA ALA A 57 4.38 -8.19 -15.91
C ALA A 57 3.28 -9.26 -15.84
N TYR A 58 2.13 -8.90 -15.28
CA TYR A 58 0.97 -9.77 -15.09
C TYR A 58 -0.14 -9.45 -16.10
N LYS A 59 0.22 -9.00 -17.30
CA LYS A 59 -0.75 -8.62 -18.35
C LYS A 59 -1.77 -9.71 -18.61
N ASN A 60 -1.39 -10.97 -18.75
CA ASN A 60 -2.35 -12.05 -19.00
C ASN A 60 -3.34 -12.25 -17.85
N THR A 61 -2.94 -11.91 -16.63
CA THR A 61 -3.79 -11.99 -15.43
C THR A 61 -4.68 -10.76 -15.31
N PHE A 62 -4.18 -9.53 -15.44
CA PHE A 62 -4.97 -8.31 -15.19
C PHE A 62 -5.60 -7.69 -16.44
N HIS A 63 -4.99 -7.92 -17.61
CA HIS A 63 -5.37 -7.36 -18.90
C HIS A 63 -5.14 -8.35 -20.06
N PRO A 64 -5.94 -9.42 -20.16
CA PRO A 64 -5.86 -10.35 -21.29
C PRO A 64 -6.17 -9.66 -22.63
N LYS A 65 -6.73 -8.44 -22.60
CA LYS A 65 -7.05 -7.59 -23.76
C LYS A 65 -6.03 -6.45 -23.90
N MET A 66 -5.96 -5.87 -25.09
CA MET A 66 -5.08 -4.72 -25.37
C MET A 66 -5.41 -3.52 -24.48
N ILE A 67 -4.39 -2.96 -23.80
CA ILE A 67 -4.51 -1.74 -23.00
C ILE A 67 -4.44 -0.53 -23.94
N ASP A 68 -5.38 0.42 -23.82
CA ASP A 68 -5.28 1.70 -24.53
C ASP A 68 -4.20 2.55 -23.84
N PRO A 69 -3.06 2.85 -24.51
CA PRO A 69 -1.96 3.59 -23.91
C PRO A 69 -2.31 5.05 -23.57
N ARG A 70 -3.48 5.55 -24.02
CA ARG A 70 -3.95 6.91 -23.74
C ARG A 70 -4.76 6.99 -22.43
N LYS A 71 -5.16 5.85 -21.85
CA LYS A 71 -5.89 5.84 -20.58
C LYS A 71 -4.95 6.12 -19.42
N SER A 72 -5.43 6.90 -18.45
CA SER A 72 -4.72 7.06 -17.17
C SER A 72 -4.65 5.72 -16.43
N ILE A 73 -3.66 5.55 -15.56
CA ILE A 73 -3.53 4.33 -14.74
C ILE A 73 -4.79 4.06 -13.90
N VAL A 74 -5.44 5.11 -13.39
CA VAL A 74 -6.69 4.98 -12.62
C VAL A 74 -7.84 4.47 -13.50
N SER A 75 -7.93 4.94 -14.74
CA SER A 75 -8.92 4.42 -15.70
C SER A 75 -8.66 2.96 -16.06
N VAL A 76 -7.38 2.59 -16.24
CA VAL A 76 -6.96 1.20 -16.49
C VAL A 76 -7.36 0.31 -15.30
N LEU A 77 -7.04 0.71 -14.06
CA LEU A 77 -7.43 -0.04 -12.86
C LEU A 77 -8.95 -0.18 -12.72
N ARG A 78 -9.72 0.85 -13.10
CA ARG A 78 -11.20 0.78 -13.10
C ARG A 78 -11.71 -0.24 -14.10
N ASP A 79 -11.14 -0.30 -15.30
CA ASP A 79 -11.50 -1.29 -16.31
C ASP A 79 -11.25 -2.71 -15.80
N ILE A 80 -10.11 -2.96 -15.14
CA ILE A 80 -9.82 -4.26 -14.50
C ILE A 80 -10.88 -4.56 -13.45
N PHE A 81 -11.14 -3.62 -12.54
CA PHE A 81 -12.09 -3.84 -11.45
C PHE A 81 -13.50 -4.15 -11.96
N ASN A 82 -13.93 -3.48 -13.03
CA ASN A 82 -15.18 -3.79 -13.70
C ASN A 82 -15.14 -5.17 -14.38
N ASP A 83 -14.03 -5.54 -15.02
CA ASP A 83 -13.83 -6.84 -15.65
C ASP A 83 -13.90 -8.00 -14.63
N LEU A 84 -13.39 -7.82 -13.41
CA LEU A 84 -13.58 -8.76 -12.28
C LEU A 84 -15.06 -9.03 -11.98
N ASN A 85 -15.95 -8.11 -12.36
CA ASN A 85 -17.38 -8.22 -12.17
C ASN A 85 -18.13 -8.86 -13.35
N THR A 86 -17.46 -9.10 -14.48
CA THR A 86 -18.12 -9.56 -15.71
C THR A 86 -18.26 -11.07 -15.84
N SER A 87 -17.44 -11.86 -15.15
CA SER A 87 -17.47 -13.33 -15.22
C SER A 87 -17.21 -13.99 -13.86
N PRO A 88 -17.92 -15.08 -13.52
CA PRO A 88 -17.68 -15.87 -12.31
C PRO A 88 -16.25 -16.43 -12.19
N THR A 89 -15.53 -16.62 -13.30
CA THR A 89 -14.16 -17.17 -13.28
C THR A 89 -13.09 -16.09 -13.18
N ARG A 90 -13.42 -14.84 -13.53
CA ARG A 90 -12.40 -13.81 -13.73
C ARG A 90 -11.72 -13.38 -12.43
N TRP A 91 -12.52 -13.20 -11.38
CA TRP A 91 -11.99 -12.88 -10.05
C TRP A 91 -11.22 -14.06 -9.44
N ILE A 92 -11.51 -15.31 -9.84
CA ILE A 92 -10.80 -16.51 -9.39
C ILE A 92 -9.36 -16.51 -9.94
N GLU A 93 -9.18 -16.22 -11.23
CA GLU A 93 -7.85 -16.10 -11.85
C GLU A 93 -6.98 -15.04 -11.15
N VAL A 94 -7.59 -13.91 -10.81
CA VAL A 94 -6.92 -12.80 -10.12
C VAL A 94 -6.63 -13.15 -8.65
N ARG A 95 -7.60 -13.74 -7.94
CA ARG A 95 -7.42 -14.26 -6.57
C ARG A 95 -6.24 -15.21 -6.50
N ASP A 96 -6.14 -16.13 -7.45
CA ASP A 96 -5.07 -17.14 -7.48
C ASP A 96 -3.69 -16.48 -7.59
N LYS A 97 -3.54 -15.47 -8.44
CA LYS A 97 -2.28 -14.72 -8.58
C LYS A 97 -1.96 -13.85 -7.38
N ILE A 98 -2.98 -13.36 -6.68
CA ILE A 98 -2.80 -12.61 -5.44
C ILE A 98 -2.43 -13.54 -4.28
N SER A 99 -3.00 -14.74 -4.23
CA SER A 99 -2.55 -15.78 -3.30
C SER A 99 -1.09 -16.14 -3.53
N ASP A 100 -0.67 -16.38 -4.79
CA ASP A 100 0.74 -16.62 -5.14
C ASP A 100 1.66 -15.46 -4.68
N SER A 101 1.19 -14.21 -4.82
CA SER A 101 1.89 -13.00 -4.38
C SER A 101 2.08 -12.95 -2.86
N ILE A 102 1.01 -13.20 -2.10
CA ILE A 102 1.03 -13.20 -0.63
C ILE A 102 1.90 -14.33 -0.08
N TYR A 103 1.94 -15.49 -0.75
CA TYR A 103 2.61 -16.70 -0.26
C TYR A 103 4.10 -16.48 0.02
N VAL A 104 4.75 -15.59 -0.74
CA VAL A 104 6.16 -15.22 -0.56
C VAL A 104 6.42 -14.60 0.82
N VAL A 105 5.43 -13.91 1.39
CA VAL A 105 5.52 -13.22 2.68
C VAL A 105 4.80 -13.98 3.80
N CYS A 106 3.62 -14.54 3.52
CA CYS A 106 2.81 -15.24 4.50
C CYS A 106 1.96 -16.36 3.87
N ALA A 107 2.44 -17.60 3.97
CA ALA A 107 1.74 -18.78 3.45
C ALA A 107 0.32 -18.94 3.99
N LYS A 108 0.10 -18.68 5.29
CA LYS A 108 -1.22 -18.80 5.93
C LYS A 108 -2.24 -17.83 5.31
N SER A 109 -1.88 -16.56 5.16
CA SER A 109 -2.76 -15.57 4.53
C SER A 109 -3.02 -15.89 3.06
N ALA A 110 -2.01 -16.41 2.35
CA ALA A 110 -2.17 -16.85 0.98
C ALA A 110 -3.19 -17.98 0.83
N GLU A 111 -3.15 -18.97 1.72
CA GLU A 111 -4.10 -20.09 1.75
C GLU A 111 -5.53 -19.59 2.04
N THR A 112 -5.71 -18.74 3.05
CA THR A 112 -7.03 -18.16 3.34
C THR A 112 -7.59 -17.35 2.16
N VAL A 113 -6.74 -16.58 1.46
CA VAL A 113 -7.13 -15.88 0.23
C VAL A 113 -7.51 -16.85 -0.89
N LYS A 114 -6.75 -17.95 -1.05
CA LYS A 114 -7.01 -18.99 -2.06
C LYS A 114 -8.33 -19.71 -1.84
N GLU A 115 -8.68 -19.98 -0.58
CA GLU A 115 -9.88 -20.72 -0.18
C GLU A 115 -11.18 -19.91 -0.31
N CYS A 116 -11.09 -18.60 -0.51
CA CYS A 116 -12.25 -17.74 -0.71
C CYS A 116 -13.14 -18.27 -1.85
N SER A 117 -14.36 -18.68 -1.52
CA SER A 117 -15.31 -19.32 -2.45
C SER A 117 -16.18 -18.33 -3.21
N TYR A 118 -16.17 -17.05 -2.82
CA TYR A 118 -16.90 -15.97 -3.46
C TYR A 118 -16.11 -14.65 -3.41
N ARG A 119 -16.40 -13.77 -4.37
CA ARG A 119 -15.63 -12.55 -4.63
C ARG A 119 -15.60 -11.55 -3.48
N GLU A 120 -16.75 -11.28 -2.85
CA GLU A 120 -16.79 -10.34 -1.73
C GLU A 120 -16.02 -10.89 -0.52
N GLY A 121 -16.06 -12.21 -0.28
CA GLY A 121 -15.24 -12.84 0.75
C GLY A 121 -13.75 -12.67 0.49
N PHE A 122 -13.35 -12.81 -0.78
CA PHE A 122 -12.00 -12.50 -1.23
C PHE A 122 -11.62 -11.02 -0.97
N TYR A 123 -12.48 -10.06 -1.30
CA TYR A 123 -12.19 -8.63 -1.07
C TYR A 123 -12.01 -8.31 0.41
N LYS A 124 -12.87 -8.87 1.27
CA LYS A 124 -12.76 -8.75 2.73
C LYS A 124 -11.44 -9.34 3.23
N GLN A 125 -11.05 -10.51 2.70
CA GLN A 125 -9.82 -11.18 3.11
C GLN A 125 -8.56 -10.40 2.72
N ILE A 126 -8.56 -9.67 1.60
CA ILE A 126 -7.46 -8.76 1.24
C ILE A 126 -7.31 -7.64 2.27
N ILE A 127 -8.41 -7.05 2.73
CA ILE A 127 -8.32 -6.01 3.78
C ILE A 127 -7.86 -6.62 5.10
N TYR A 128 -8.44 -7.75 5.50
CA TYR A 128 -8.06 -8.44 6.72
C TYR A 128 -6.56 -8.76 6.74
N ALA A 129 -6.04 -9.35 5.65
CA ALA A 129 -4.63 -9.71 5.53
C ALA A 129 -3.70 -8.49 5.58
N TYR A 130 -4.13 -7.34 5.06
CA TYR A 130 -3.37 -6.08 5.18
C TYR A 130 -3.23 -5.64 6.64
N THR A 131 -4.28 -5.76 7.43
CA THR A 131 -4.32 -5.32 8.83
C THR A 131 -3.81 -6.36 9.84
N GLU A 132 -3.53 -7.60 9.41
CA GLU A 132 -2.98 -8.63 10.29
C GLU A 132 -1.47 -8.40 10.48
N GLU A 133 -1.12 -7.76 11.59
CA GLU A 133 0.25 -7.34 11.94
C GLU A 133 1.25 -8.51 11.88
N ALA A 134 0.84 -9.71 12.28
CA ALA A 134 1.71 -10.89 12.29
C ALA A 134 2.18 -11.32 10.88
N THR A 135 1.56 -10.80 9.81
CA THR A 135 1.91 -11.14 8.43
C THR A 135 2.94 -10.21 7.83
N TYR A 136 3.15 -9.02 8.42
CA TYR A 136 3.98 -7.95 7.86
C TYR A 136 3.62 -7.51 6.42
N LEU A 137 2.47 -7.91 5.86
CA LEU A 137 2.08 -7.59 4.48
C LEU A 137 2.00 -6.08 4.25
N TYR A 138 1.46 -5.34 5.21
CA TYR A 138 1.48 -3.87 5.26
C TYR A 138 2.90 -3.33 5.02
N THR A 139 3.88 -3.85 5.75
CA THR A 139 5.27 -3.39 5.73
C THR A 139 5.88 -3.63 4.35
N TYR A 140 5.80 -4.85 3.84
CA TYR A 140 6.37 -5.18 2.51
C TYR A 140 5.74 -4.36 1.39
N MET A 141 4.41 -4.23 1.38
CA MET A 141 3.70 -3.48 0.36
C MET A 141 4.05 -1.98 0.39
N ASN A 142 4.04 -1.37 1.57
CA ASN A 142 4.33 0.06 1.70
C ASN A 142 5.81 0.37 1.48
N THR A 143 6.72 -0.53 1.80
CA THR A 143 8.14 -0.45 1.43
C THR A 143 8.31 -0.47 -0.08
N ALA A 144 7.73 -1.45 -0.78
CA ALA A 144 7.82 -1.54 -2.24
C ALA A 144 7.27 -0.29 -2.94
N LEU A 145 6.17 0.28 -2.43
CA LEU A 145 5.59 1.52 -2.95
C LEU A 145 6.45 2.76 -2.68
N ARG A 146 7.19 2.83 -1.58
CA ARG A 146 8.04 4.00 -1.29
C ARG A 146 9.32 3.98 -2.12
N ARG A 147 9.93 2.81 -2.32
CA ARG A 147 11.17 2.65 -3.10
C ARG A 147 11.02 3.03 -4.57
N GLN A 148 9.79 3.00 -5.11
CA GLN A 148 9.53 3.24 -6.55
C GLN A 148 9.95 4.62 -7.10
N ARG A 149 10.41 5.55 -6.24
CA ARG A 149 10.91 6.88 -6.63
C ARG A 149 12.34 7.17 -6.17
N GLU A 150 13.06 6.17 -5.67
CA GLU A 150 14.49 6.29 -5.40
C GLU A 150 15.27 6.48 -6.70
N CYS A 151 16.39 7.20 -6.62
CA CYS A 151 17.32 7.32 -7.74
C CYS A 151 17.77 5.91 -8.14
N ASP A 152 17.67 5.58 -9.44
CA ASP A 152 17.98 4.25 -9.99
C ASP A 152 17.09 3.10 -9.49
N TYR A 153 15.84 3.38 -9.09
CA TYR A 153 14.89 2.35 -8.67
C TYR A 153 14.89 1.14 -9.61
N LYS A 154 15.27 -0.01 -9.05
CA LYS A 154 15.12 -1.34 -9.65
C LYS A 154 14.27 -2.15 -8.67
N PRO A 155 13.07 -2.59 -9.06
CA PRO A 155 12.22 -3.36 -8.17
C PRO A 155 12.95 -4.65 -7.77
N SER A 156 13.00 -4.93 -6.46
CA SER A 156 13.49 -6.19 -5.94
C SER A 156 12.54 -7.34 -6.32
N ALA A 157 12.99 -8.58 -6.16
CA ALA A 157 12.12 -9.74 -6.34
C ALA A 157 10.88 -9.67 -5.42
N ILE A 158 11.05 -9.14 -4.20
CA ILE A 158 9.95 -8.96 -3.24
C ILE A 158 8.99 -7.85 -3.70
N ASP A 159 9.50 -6.74 -4.23
CA ASP A 159 8.65 -5.66 -4.76
C ASP A 159 7.76 -6.20 -5.89
N LEU A 160 8.36 -6.96 -6.83
CA LEU A 160 7.63 -7.58 -7.93
C LEU A 160 6.63 -8.64 -7.43
N ALA A 161 7.03 -9.45 -6.45
CA ALA A 161 6.16 -10.45 -5.85
C ALA A 161 4.94 -9.82 -5.19
N MET A 162 5.08 -8.66 -4.54
CA MET A 162 3.97 -7.95 -3.89
C MET A 162 3.07 -7.14 -4.84
N GLY A 163 3.52 -6.92 -6.07
CA GLY A 163 2.82 -6.16 -7.10
C GLY A 163 1.33 -6.52 -7.25
N PRO A 164 0.96 -7.81 -7.46
CA PRO A 164 -0.43 -8.21 -7.62
C PRO A 164 -1.32 -7.83 -6.42
N TYR A 165 -0.81 -7.99 -5.19
CA TYR A 165 -1.52 -7.58 -3.98
C TYR A 165 -1.70 -6.05 -3.91
N VAL A 166 -0.65 -5.28 -4.22
CA VAL A 166 -0.70 -3.81 -4.30
C VAL A 166 -1.80 -3.35 -5.27
N VAL A 167 -1.85 -3.95 -6.46
CA VAL A 167 -2.86 -3.64 -7.49
C VAL A 167 -4.26 -3.93 -6.97
N MET A 168 -4.47 -5.09 -6.34
CA MET A 168 -5.78 -5.45 -5.79
C MET A 168 -6.22 -4.50 -4.69
N TYR A 169 -5.35 -4.25 -3.71
CA TYR A 169 -5.67 -3.38 -2.58
C TYR A 169 -5.96 -1.95 -3.04
N GLN A 170 -5.19 -1.43 -4.01
CA GLN A 170 -5.45 -0.14 -4.65
C GLN A 170 -6.83 -0.10 -5.33
N MET A 171 -7.21 -1.16 -6.07
CA MET A 171 -8.52 -1.23 -6.71
C MET A 171 -9.66 -1.24 -5.70
N LEU A 172 -9.52 -2.00 -4.60
CA LEU A 172 -10.52 -2.02 -3.53
C LEU A 172 -10.73 -0.62 -2.95
N LEU A 173 -9.64 0.04 -2.54
CA LEU A 173 -9.71 1.37 -1.96
C LEU A 173 -10.26 2.42 -2.94
N LEU A 174 -10.01 2.28 -4.24
CA LEU A 174 -10.51 3.25 -5.23
C LEU A 174 -11.97 3.00 -5.64
N PHE A 175 -12.39 1.74 -5.77
CA PHE A 175 -13.59 1.39 -6.54
C PHE A 175 -14.57 0.42 -5.86
N TRP A 176 -14.22 -0.24 -4.74
CA TRP A 176 -15.17 -1.12 -4.09
C TRP A 176 -16.20 -0.31 -3.29
N ASP A 177 -17.47 -0.38 -3.71
CA ASP A 177 -18.54 0.47 -3.16
C ASP A 177 -18.84 0.22 -1.68
N ASP A 178 -18.54 -0.97 -1.15
CA ASP A 178 -18.68 -1.26 0.29
C ASP A 178 -17.69 -0.44 1.13
N LEU A 179 -16.59 0.03 0.52
CA LEU A 179 -15.63 0.93 1.16
C LEU A 179 -16.03 2.38 0.89
N SER A 180 -16.80 2.92 1.83
CA SER A 180 -17.27 4.31 1.77
C SER A 180 -16.10 5.29 1.88
N ARG A 181 -16.16 6.34 1.05
CA ARG A 181 -15.27 7.51 1.18
C ARG A 181 -15.58 8.23 2.47
N ASP A 182 -14.54 8.52 3.23
CA ASP A 182 -14.65 9.29 4.47
C ASP A 182 -14.12 10.71 4.27
N ASN A 183 -14.93 11.70 4.65
CA ASN A 183 -14.58 13.11 4.60
C ASN A 183 -14.28 13.70 6.00
N THR A 184 -14.35 12.87 7.03
CA THR A 184 -14.02 13.24 8.41
C THR A 184 -12.52 13.46 8.55
N LYS A 185 -12.18 14.25 9.56
CA LYS A 185 -10.79 14.48 9.94
C LYS A 185 -10.18 13.21 10.51
N THR A 186 -8.99 12.84 10.04
CA THR A 186 -8.25 11.67 10.54
C THR A 186 -6.90 12.07 11.10
N TYR A 187 -6.28 11.14 11.83
CA TYR A 187 -5.04 11.33 12.55
C TYR A 187 -4.08 10.20 12.23
N ARG A 188 -2.80 10.53 12.03
CA ARG A 188 -1.72 9.56 11.89
C ARG A 188 -0.53 10.03 12.73
N GLN A 189 0.05 9.14 13.51
CA GLN A 189 1.28 9.44 14.22
C GLN A 189 2.48 8.77 13.55
N MET A 190 3.59 9.48 13.47
CA MET A 190 4.87 8.97 13.00
C MET A 190 5.99 9.49 13.89
N LYS A 191 7.10 8.76 13.92
CA LYS A 191 8.35 9.23 14.49
C LYS A 191 9.27 9.68 13.36
N LEU A 192 9.77 10.91 13.45
CA LEU A 192 10.59 11.53 12.40
C LEU A 192 11.89 12.08 13.00
N ASN A 193 12.99 12.09 12.24
CA ASN A 193 14.12 12.97 12.56
C ASN A 193 13.81 14.42 12.19
N GLU A 194 14.69 15.33 12.58
CA GLU A 194 14.52 16.76 12.29
C GLU A 194 14.58 17.05 10.79
N ASN A 195 15.43 16.36 10.02
CA ASN A 195 15.55 16.54 8.57
C ASN A 195 14.25 16.19 7.83
N ASP A 196 13.61 15.08 8.20
CA ASP A 196 12.33 14.66 7.65
C ASP A 196 11.22 15.64 8.05
N LEU A 197 11.25 16.12 9.30
CA LEU A 197 10.28 17.08 9.78
C LEU A 197 10.39 18.43 9.05
N GLU A 198 11.61 18.85 8.68
CA GLU A 198 11.85 20.07 7.92
C GLU A 198 11.23 20.06 6.53
N LYS A 199 10.91 18.88 5.97
CA LYS A 199 10.20 18.76 4.68
C LYS A 199 8.74 19.24 4.77
N TYR A 200 8.13 19.19 5.95
CA TYR A 200 6.72 19.52 6.17
C TYR A 200 6.51 21.00 6.53
N GLN A 201 7.01 21.94 5.69
CA GLN A 201 6.74 23.37 5.89
C GLN A 201 5.36 23.76 5.38
N VAL A 202 4.76 24.80 5.99
CA VAL A 202 3.47 25.34 5.56
C VAL A 202 3.53 25.77 4.08
N GLY A 203 2.50 25.40 3.31
CA GLY A 203 2.40 25.63 1.87
C GLY A 203 3.07 24.57 0.99
N VAL A 204 3.85 23.65 1.58
CA VAL A 204 4.45 22.54 0.83
C VAL A 204 3.38 21.53 0.44
N GLN A 205 3.44 21.08 -0.82
CA GLN A 205 2.63 20.00 -1.33
C GLN A 205 3.48 18.76 -1.59
N PHE A 206 2.96 17.60 -1.20
CA PHE A 206 3.68 16.34 -1.28
C PHE A 206 2.75 15.17 -1.56
N ILE A 207 3.35 14.02 -1.88
CA ILE A 207 2.67 12.76 -2.09
C ILE A 207 3.17 11.74 -1.05
N TRP A 208 2.25 11.00 -0.46
CA TRP A 208 2.58 9.72 0.17
C TRP A 208 2.37 8.59 -0.84
N LEU A 209 3.47 7.94 -1.25
CA LEU A 209 3.44 6.91 -2.30
C LEU A 209 2.79 5.61 -1.84
N ALA A 210 2.94 5.29 -0.56
CA ALA A 210 2.38 4.11 0.07
C ALA A 210 0.89 4.29 0.42
N PHE A 211 0.23 3.20 0.79
CA PHE A 211 -1.04 3.29 1.49
C PHE A 211 -0.81 3.92 2.86
N VAL A 212 -1.76 4.75 3.28
CA VAL A 212 -1.61 5.50 4.54
C VAL A 212 -2.73 5.10 5.47
N SER A 213 -2.39 4.41 6.54
CA SER A 213 -3.31 4.13 7.64
C SER A 213 -3.42 5.33 8.57
N SER A 214 -4.65 5.67 8.95
CA SER A 214 -4.99 6.75 9.86
C SER A 214 -6.22 6.36 10.67
N SER A 215 -6.56 7.11 11.72
CA SER A 215 -7.75 6.85 12.53
C SER A 215 -8.59 8.10 12.66
N VAL A 216 -9.91 7.97 12.75
CA VAL A 216 -10.78 9.07 13.20
C VAL A 216 -10.64 9.34 14.70
N ASN A 217 -9.99 8.43 15.45
CA ASN A 217 -9.68 8.58 16.86
C ASN A 217 -8.18 8.92 17.07
N PRO A 218 -7.84 10.11 17.58
CA PRO A 218 -6.45 10.53 17.83
C PRO A 218 -5.66 9.56 18.71
N GLU A 219 -6.30 8.89 19.67
CA GLU A 219 -5.61 7.98 20.59
C GLU A 219 -5.20 6.67 19.90
N LYS A 220 -5.98 6.23 18.91
CA LYS A 220 -5.71 5.02 18.12
C LYS A 220 -4.72 5.29 16.98
N ALA A 221 -4.51 6.56 16.61
CA ALA A 221 -3.51 6.94 15.60
C ALA A 221 -2.06 6.62 16.00
N LYS A 222 -1.81 6.32 17.28
CA LYS A 222 -0.53 5.85 17.82
C LYS A 222 -0.23 4.40 17.44
N SER A 223 -1.27 3.62 17.15
CA SER A 223 -1.16 2.17 16.93
C SER A 223 -0.61 1.82 15.56
N PHE A 224 -0.75 2.69 14.55
CA PHE A 224 -0.27 2.39 13.19
C PHE A 224 1.26 2.33 13.16
N PRO A 225 1.86 1.13 13.09
CA PRO A 225 3.30 1.02 13.15
C PRO A 225 3.89 1.61 11.86
N THR A 226 4.85 2.51 12.03
CA THR A 226 5.89 2.71 11.03
C THR A 226 6.94 1.64 11.32
N TYR A 227 6.65 0.38 10.99
CA TYR A 227 7.62 -0.72 11.18
C TYR A 227 8.81 -0.62 10.21
N THR A 228 8.80 0.36 9.32
CA THR A 228 10.00 0.84 8.65
C THR A 228 10.49 2.06 9.41
N GLY A 229 11.62 1.90 10.09
CA GLY A 229 12.42 2.93 10.74
C GLY A 229 11.61 4.08 11.30
N ALA A 230 11.39 4.12 12.61
CA ALA A 230 11.23 5.40 13.27
C ALA A 230 12.48 6.21 12.93
N THR A 231 12.40 7.08 11.90
CA THR A 231 13.59 7.75 11.37
C THR A 231 14.16 8.76 12.36
N GLY A 232 13.52 8.95 13.52
CA GLY A 232 14.05 9.71 14.64
C GLY A 232 13.19 9.63 15.90
N GLU A 233 13.40 10.56 16.82
CA GLU A 233 12.81 10.55 18.17
C GLU A 233 11.56 11.45 18.28
N ASN A 234 11.30 12.29 17.25
CA ASN A 234 10.22 13.27 17.32
C ASN A 234 8.88 12.66 16.96
N THR A 235 8.02 12.50 17.97
CA THR A 235 6.62 12.10 17.78
C THR A 235 5.84 13.24 17.11
N THR A 236 5.42 12.99 15.87
CA THR A 236 4.69 13.93 15.03
C THR A 236 3.29 13.39 14.75
N THR A 237 2.27 14.17 15.10
CA THR A 237 0.87 13.86 14.77
C THR A 237 0.43 14.65 13.54
N PHE A 238 0.11 13.93 12.47
CA PHE A 238 -0.55 14.47 11.28
C PHE A 238 -2.06 14.54 11.51
N ILE A 239 -2.64 15.72 11.30
CA ILE A 239 -4.07 15.99 11.41
C ILE A 239 -4.57 16.27 10.00
N ILE A 240 -5.39 15.39 9.43
CA ILE A 240 -5.67 15.39 8.00
C ILE A 240 -7.12 15.80 7.75
N ASP A 241 -7.30 16.89 7.02
CA ASP A 241 -8.59 17.36 6.52
C ASP A 241 -8.93 16.69 5.17
N ASN A 242 -10.02 15.93 5.17
CA ASN A 242 -10.51 15.13 4.04
C ASN A 242 -11.77 15.71 3.37
N THR A 243 -12.11 16.96 3.67
CA THR A 243 -13.31 17.61 3.12
C THR A 243 -13.23 17.87 1.61
N ALA A 244 -12.03 17.86 1.04
CA ALA A 244 -11.83 18.00 -0.40
C ALA A 244 -12.44 16.82 -1.18
N LYS A 245 -13.14 17.12 -2.28
CA LYS A 245 -13.61 16.10 -3.22
C LYS A 245 -12.41 15.51 -3.96
N SER A 246 -12.01 14.31 -3.58
CA SER A 246 -10.85 13.60 -4.13
C SER A 246 -11.15 12.11 -4.24
N SER A 247 -10.66 11.44 -5.29
CA SER A 247 -10.73 9.97 -5.36
C SER A 247 -9.88 9.30 -4.28
N TYR A 248 -8.89 10.04 -3.75
CA TYR A 248 -7.96 9.62 -2.70
C TYR A 248 -8.44 9.91 -1.28
N GLN A 249 -9.71 10.28 -1.09
CA GLN A 249 -10.29 10.29 0.26
C GLN A 249 -10.07 8.93 0.93
N PRO A 250 -9.82 8.88 2.24
CA PRO A 250 -9.60 7.61 2.89
C PRO A 250 -10.87 6.76 2.85
N ARG A 251 -10.69 5.44 2.95
CA ARG A 251 -11.79 4.50 3.06
C ARG A 251 -11.95 3.98 4.48
N ASP A 252 -13.18 3.85 4.92
CA ASP A 252 -13.52 3.07 6.12
C ASP A 252 -13.26 1.59 5.84
N ILE A 253 -12.24 1.03 6.49
CA ILE A 253 -11.92 -0.40 6.39
C ILE A 253 -12.18 -1.15 7.70
N GLU A 254 -12.64 -0.47 8.74
CA GLU A 254 -12.73 -0.98 10.11
C GLU A 254 -13.54 -2.28 10.18
N HIS A 255 -14.64 -2.35 9.43
CA HIS A 255 -15.54 -3.50 9.42
C HIS A 255 -14.87 -4.79 8.90
N TYR A 256 -13.79 -4.67 8.14
CA TYR A 256 -13.05 -5.78 7.54
C TYR A 256 -11.62 -5.92 8.11
N ALA A 257 -11.23 -5.03 9.02
CA ALA A 257 -9.92 -5.04 9.66
C ALA A 257 -9.83 -6.09 10.77
N ARG A 258 -8.60 -6.52 11.06
CA ARG A 258 -8.28 -7.45 12.14
C ARG A 258 -8.48 -6.84 13.53
N TYR A 259 -8.11 -5.56 13.64
CA TYR A 259 -8.06 -4.81 14.90
C TYR A 259 -9.03 -3.63 14.85
N PRO A 260 -9.72 -3.33 15.96
CA PRO A 260 -10.68 -2.23 16.00
C PRO A 260 -9.96 -0.90 16.22
N GLU A 261 -9.37 -0.32 15.18
CA GLU A 261 -8.53 0.88 15.26
C GLU A 261 -9.23 2.18 14.83
N ASN A 262 -10.51 2.09 14.48
CA ASN A 262 -11.24 3.10 13.73
C ASN A 262 -10.47 3.52 12.46
N GLU A 263 -9.94 2.54 11.74
CA GLU A 263 -8.95 2.74 10.68
C GLU A 263 -9.56 3.32 9.41
N ARG A 264 -8.80 4.24 8.81
CA ARG A 264 -9.06 4.96 7.57
C ARG A 264 -7.82 4.90 6.71
N VAL A 265 -7.93 4.23 5.56
CA VAL A 265 -6.79 4.02 4.66
C VAL A 265 -6.91 4.87 3.41
N TYR A 266 -5.89 5.67 3.14
CA TYR A 266 -5.75 6.41 1.89
C TYR A 266 -5.19 5.49 0.80
N PRO A 267 -5.73 5.55 -0.43
CA PRO A 267 -5.10 4.89 -1.57
C PRO A 267 -3.66 5.38 -1.78
N ALA A 268 -2.80 4.49 -2.29
CA ALA A 268 -1.41 4.79 -2.60
C ALA A 268 -1.30 5.96 -3.59
N GLY A 269 -0.47 6.96 -3.28
CA GLY A 269 -0.31 8.17 -4.08
C GLY A 269 -1.23 9.33 -3.70
N ALA A 270 -1.84 9.30 -2.50
CA ALA A 270 -2.59 10.43 -1.96
C ALA A 270 -1.69 11.67 -1.79
N LYS A 271 -2.27 12.84 -2.07
CA LYS A 271 -1.56 14.11 -2.17
C LYS A 271 -2.08 15.10 -1.14
N PHE A 272 -1.17 15.81 -0.51
CA PHE A 272 -1.49 16.67 0.62
C PHE A 272 -0.76 18.00 0.52
N GLU A 273 -1.37 19.03 1.11
CA GLU A 273 -0.73 20.31 1.40
C GLU A 273 -0.61 20.49 2.90
N VAL A 274 0.55 20.95 3.37
CA VAL A 274 0.73 21.34 4.77
C VAL A 274 0.08 22.70 5.01
N THR A 275 -0.98 22.75 5.80
CA THR A 275 -1.72 23.99 6.08
C THR A 275 -1.25 24.67 7.35
N LYS A 276 -0.73 23.90 8.31
CA LYS A 276 -0.20 24.43 9.57
C LYS A 276 0.80 23.48 10.19
N ARG A 277 1.79 24.03 10.88
CA ARG A 277 2.77 23.28 11.67
C ARG A 277 2.86 23.92 13.06
N SER A 278 2.89 23.10 14.11
CA SER A 278 3.07 23.60 15.47
C SER A 278 3.94 22.66 16.30
N ARG A 279 4.77 23.24 17.18
CA ARG A 279 5.60 22.50 18.14
C ARG A 279 5.26 23.01 19.55
N LYS A 280 4.89 22.09 20.45
CA LYS A 280 4.64 22.38 21.87
C LYS A 280 5.42 21.36 22.71
N GLY A 281 6.55 21.78 23.26
CA GLY A 281 7.49 20.87 23.90
C GLY A 281 8.00 19.81 22.91
N ALA A 282 7.94 18.53 23.31
CA ALA A 282 8.33 17.38 22.47
C ALA A 282 7.24 16.94 21.47
N SER A 283 6.02 17.51 21.54
CA SER A 283 4.93 17.15 20.64
C SER A 283 4.89 18.08 19.44
N ILE A 284 4.91 17.49 18.25
CA ILE A 284 4.78 18.21 16.98
C ILE A 284 3.45 17.83 16.32
N SER A 285 2.75 18.81 15.78
CA SER A 285 1.60 18.58 14.92
C SER A 285 1.77 19.23 13.56
N VAL A 286 1.31 18.52 12.54
CA VAL A 286 1.27 18.98 11.15
C VAL A 286 -0.16 18.81 10.66
N GLU A 287 -0.82 19.92 10.34
CA GLU A 287 -2.15 19.91 9.73
C GLU A 287 -1.99 19.79 8.21
N LEU A 288 -2.69 18.82 7.64
CA LEU A 288 -2.67 18.48 6.23
C LEU A 288 -4.05 18.70 5.62
N LYS A 289 -4.09 19.15 4.38
CA LYS A 289 -5.29 19.16 3.55
C LYS A 289 -5.12 18.20 2.39
N LEU A 290 -6.03 17.25 2.24
CA LEU A 290 -6.09 16.37 1.07
C LEU A 290 -6.34 17.21 -0.19
N LEU A 291 -5.55 16.99 -1.23
CA LEU A 291 -5.68 17.69 -2.50
C LEU A 291 -6.72 17.01 -3.39
N SER A 292 -7.48 17.84 -4.11
CA SER A 292 -8.42 17.36 -5.15
C SER A 292 -7.66 16.76 -6.32
N SER A 293 -8.18 15.66 -6.86
CA SER A 293 -7.63 14.91 -7.99
C SER A 293 -8.75 14.44 -8.92
#